data_AF-A0A1X1FCA5-F1
#
_entry.id   AF-A0A1X1FCA5-F1
#
_cell.length_a   1.000
_cell.length_b   1.000
_cell.length_c   1.000
_cell.angle_alpha   90.00
_cell.angle_beta   90.00
_cell.angle_gamma   90.00
#
_symmetry.space_group_name_H-M   'P 1'
#
loop_
_entity.id
_entity.type
_entity.pdbx_description
1 polymer ?
#
loop_
_entity_poly.entity_id
_entity_poly.type
_entity_poly.pdbx_seq_one_letter_code
_entity_poly.pdbx_strand_id
1 'polypeptide(L)'
;MAWKYGPAIEEVYKKYIGHRNITGTISQKDLDDYHEIEDDPKLSAVVNTVQDSFGDKSAVELIHQTHHEVPWLKTQQSNVISTSLMKDFFLKEIVEVN
;
A
#
# COMPACT_ATOMS: atom_id res chain seq x y z
N MET A 1 -4.14 -4.14 -8.20
CA MET A 1 -4.00 -4.05 -9.67
C MET A 1 -2.60 -3.57 -10.01
N ALA A 2 -1.95 -4.15 -11.02
CA ALA A 2 -0.65 -3.70 -11.53
C ALA A 2 -0.81 -2.58 -12.59
N TRP A 3 -1.21 -1.38 -12.17
CA TRP A 3 -1.57 -0.28 -13.10
C TRP A 3 -0.38 0.45 -13.71
N LYS A 4 -0.59 1.22 -14.78
CA LYS A 4 0.53 1.95 -15.41
C LYS A 4 1.32 2.87 -14.46
N TYR A 5 0.68 3.39 -13.42
CA TYR A 5 1.26 4.38 -12.49
C TYR A 5 1.43 3.82 -11.08
N GLY A 6 1.77 2.54 -10.96
CA GLY A 6 1.96 1.87 -9.67
C GLY A 6 0.76 1.05 -9.21
N PRO A 7 0.90 0.34 -8.08
CA PRO A 7 -0.11 -0.58 -7.59
C PRO A 7 -1.32 0.20 -7.06
N ALA A 8 -2.52 -0.28 -7.38
CA ALA A 8 -3.76 0.34 -6.93
C ALA A 8 -4.85 -0.68 -6.60
N ILE A 9 -5.71 -0.35 -5.65
CA ILE A 9 -6.95 -1.08 -5.39
C ILE A 9 -8.05 -0.44 -6.24
N GLU A 10 -8.66 -1.20 -7.14
CA GLU A 10 -9.59 -0.68 -8.14
C GLU A 10 -10.82 -0.01 -7.50
N GLU A 11 -11.37 -0.61 -6.44
CA GLU A 11 -12.54 -0.07 -5.75
C GLU A 11 -12.26 1.26 -5.05
N VAL A 12 -11.07 1.40 -4.46
CA VAL A 12 -10.60 2.65 -3.82
C VAL A 12 -10.44 3.73 -4.88
N TYR A 13 -9.79 3.42 -6.00
CA TYR A 13 -9.69 4.37 -7.10
C TYR A 13 -11.07 4.78 -7.64
N LYS A 14 -11.98 3.83 -7.89
CA LYS A 14 -13.33 4.15 -8.36
C LYS A 14 -14.09 5.04 -7.38
N LYS A 15 -13.92 4.81 -6.08
CA LYS A 15 -14.53 5.65 -5.03
C LYS A 15 -14.02 7.08 -5.06
N TYR A 16 -12.73 7.29 -5.31
CA TYR A 16 -12.09 8.61 -5.19
C TYR A 16 -11.67 9.25 -6.52
N ILE A 17 -11.91 8.63 -7.67
CA ILE A 17 -11.58 9.21 -8.97
C ILE A 17 -12.21 10.60 -9.12
N GLY A 18 -11.44 11.54 -9.65
CA GLY A 18 -11.89 12.94 -9.80
C GLY A 18 -11.72 13.80 -8.55
N HIS A 19 -11.55 13.21 -7.37
CA HIS A 19 -11.17 13.95 -6.17
C HIS A 19 -9.69 14.33 -6.27
N ARG A 20 -9.34 15.54 -5.85
CA ARG A 20 -7.98 16.09 -5.93
C ARG A 20 -7.40 16.46 -4.57
N ASN A 21 -8.24 16.50 -3.56
CA ASN A 21 -7.89 16.89 -2.21
C ASN A 21 -8.64 15.94 -1.27
N ILE A 22 -7.99 15.58 -0.17
CA ILE A 22 -8.68 15.00 0.99
C ILE A 22 -9.31 16.20 1.71
N THR A 23 -10.51 16.59 1.29
CA THR A 23 -11.27 17.67 1.91
C THR A 23 -12.31 17.08 2.83
N GLY A 24 -12.21 17.38 4.12
CA GLY A 24 -13.15 16.92 5.14
C GLY A 24 -12.63 17.29 6.52
N THR A 25 -13.52 17.28 7.50
CA THR A 25 -13.16 17.30 8.92
C THR A 25 -13.01 15.87 9.40
N ILE A 26 -11.94 15.59 10.14
CA ILE A 26 -11.74 14.31 10.82
C ILE A 26 -12.93 14.12 11.77
N SER A 27 -13.72 13.09 11.51
CA SER A 27 -14.86 12.70 12.33
C SER A 27 -14.44 11.75 13.44
N GLN A 28 -15.31 11.51 14.43
CA GLN A 28 -15.07 10.48 15.44
C GLN A 28 -14.90 9.10 14.80
N LYS A 29 -15.65 8.81 13.74
CA LYS A 29 -15.51 7.54 13.01
C LYS A 29 -14.11 7.38 12.40
N ASP A 30 -13.54 8.45 11.85
CA ASP A 30 -12.18 8.40 11.29
C ASP A 30 -11.13 8.15 12.39
N LEU A 31 -11.35 8.68 13.59
CA LEU A 31 -10.50 8.40 14.76
C LEU A 31 -10.68 6.96 15.26
N ASP A 32 -11.90 6.45 15.25
CA ASP A 32 -12.20 5.06 15.64
C ASP A 32 -11.54 4.08 14.66
N ASP A 33 -11.61 4.35 13.35
CA ASP A 33 -10.94 3.56 12.30
C ASP A 33 -9.40 3.59 12.46
N TYR A 34 -8.83 4.72 12.90
CA TYR A 34 -7.40 4.83 13.21
C TYR A 34 -7.03 3.98 14.44
N HIS A 35 -7.79 4.08 15.54
CA HIS A 35 -7.52 3.30 16.75
C HIS A 35 -7.71 1.79 16.53
N GLU A 36 -8.63 1.36 15.66
CA GLU A 36 -8.78 -0.06 15.31
C GLU A 36 -7.46 -0.66 14.78
N ILE A 37 -6.68 0.12 14.03
CA ILE A 37 -5.38 -0.31 13.49
C ILE A 37 -4.29 -0.14 14.54
N GLU A 38 -4.24 0.99 15.23
CA GLU A 38 -3.15 1.33 16.14
C GLU A 38 -3.17 0.49 17.44
N ASP A 39 -4.36 0.12 17.92
CA ASP A 39 -4.52 -0.70 19.12
C ASP A 39 -4.25 -2.20 18.86
N ASP A 40 -4.19 -2.65 17.60
CA ASP A 40 -3.72 -4.00 17.24
C ASP A 40 -2.20 -3.99 17.06
N PRO A 41 -1.41 -4.62 17.96
CA PRO A 41 0.04 -4.56 17.91
C PRO A 41 0.64 -5.16 16.64
N LYS A 42 -0.04 -6.12 16.00
CA LYS A 42 0.45 -6.72 14.75
C LYS A 42 0.19 -5.80 13.57
N LEU A 43 -0.98 -5.18 13.50
CA LEU A 43 -1.32 -4.25 12.42
C LEU A 43 -0.49 -2.97 12.52
N SER A 44 -0.39 -2.36 13.71
CA SER A 44 0.44 -1.18 13.93
C SER A 44 1.90 -1.44 13.58
N ALA A 45 2.47 -2.59 13.98
CA ALA A 45 3.84 -2.95 13.62
C ALA A 45 4.06 -3.03 12.09
N VAL A 46 3.12 -3.62 11.35
CA VAL A 46 3.21 -3.69 9.88
C VAL A 46 3.15 -2.30 9.25
N VAL A 47 2.19 -1.46 9.65
CA VAL A 47 2.03 -0.11 9.09
C VAL A 47 3.25 0.75 9.39
N ASN A 48 3.72 0.74 10.64
CA ASN A 48 4.90 1.53 11.04
C ASN A 48 6.18 1.04 10.36
N THR A 49 6.38 -0.27 10.20
CA THR A 49 7.55 -0.79 9.46
C THR A 49 7.56 -0.33 8.00
N VAL A 50 6.40 -0.33 7.34
CA VAL A 50 6.26 0.18 5.97
C VAL A 50 6.55 1.67 5.92
N GLN A 51 6.01 2.45 6.86
CA GLN A 51 6.25 3.89 6.95
C GLN A 51 7.73 4.20 7.19
N ASP A 52 8.41 3.49 8.08
CA ASP A 52 9.82 3.68 8.38
C ASP A 52 10.73 3.30 7.20
N SER A 53 10.33 2.27 6.43
CA SER A 53 11.13 1.77 5.29
C SER A 53 10.98 2.61 4.02
N PHE A 54 9.82 3.25 3.82
CA PHE A 54 9.45 3.85 2.53
C PHE A 54 8.89 5.27 2.63
N GLY A 55 8.63 5.79 3.84
CA GLY A 55 7.99 7.09 4.05
C GLY A 55 8.81 8.30 3.60
N ASP A 56 10.12 8.12 3.37
CA ASP A 56 11.02 9.13 2.82
C ASP A 56 10.98 9.20 1.28
N LYS A 57 10.39 8.20 0.62
CA LYS A 57 10.36 8.10 -0.85
C LYS A 57 9.18 8.86 -1.43
N SER A 58 9.43 9.54 -2.55
CA SER A 58 8.37 10.12 -3.35
C SER A 58 7.52 9.03 -4.03
N ALA A 59 6.28 9.39 -4.38
CA ALA A 59 5.40 8.52 -5.15
C ALA A 59 6.04 8.06 -6.47
N VAL A 60 6.85 8.91 -7.13
CA VAL A 60 7.54 8.56 -8.38
C VAL A 60 8.61 7.51 -8.14
N GLU A 61 9.41 7.65 -7.08
CA GLU A 61 10.42 6.65 -6.70
C GLU A 61 9.78 5.30 -6.39
N LEU A 62 8.67 5.29 -5.66
CA LEU A 62 7.92 4.07 -5.33
C LEU A 62 7.35 3.38 -6.58
N ILE A 63 6.84 4.15 -7.55
CA ILE A 63 6.38 3.61 -8.84
C ILE A 63 7.55 2.97 -9.60
N HIS A 64 8.67 3.68 -9.68
CA HIS A 64 9.86 3.19 -10.38
C HIS A 64 10.37 1.92 -9.72
N GLN A 65 10.45 1.89 -8.39
CA GLN A 65 10.85 0.71 -7.64
C GLN A 65 9.92 -0.47 -7.92
N THR A 66 8.60 -0.27 -7.77
CA THR A 66 7.61 -1.35 -7.95
C THR A 66 7.70 -1.98 -9.35
N HIS A 67 7.95 -1.19 -10.40
CA HIS A 67 8.09 -1.71 -11.77
C HIS A 67 9.24 -2.71 -11.97
N HIS A 68 10.21 -2.75 -11.06
CA HIS A 68 11.38 -3.65 -11.11
C HIS A 68 11.29 -4.80 -10.10
N GLU A 69 10.18 -4.94 -9.37
CA GLU A 69 10.05 -5.91 -8.27
C GLU A 69 8.92 -6.93 -8.51
N VAL A 70 9.00 -8.09 -7.84
CA VAL A 70 7.82 -8.93 -7.60
C VAL A 70 6.95 -8.20 -6.57
N PRO A 71 5.61 -8.24 -6.64
CA PRO A 71 4.77 -9.03 -7.53
C PRO A 71 4.48 -8.39 -8.89
N TRP A 72 4.97 -7.18 -9.14
CA TRP A 72 4.72 -6.46 -10.39
C TRP A 72 5.17 -7.23 -11.62
N LEU A 73 6.43 -7.69 -11.62
CA LEU A 73 7.02 -8.42 -12.74
C LEU A 73 6.29 -9.73 -13.06
N LYS A 74 5.53 -10.28 -12.10
CA LYS A 74 4.74 -11.52 -12.25
C LYS A 74 3.26 -11.26 -12.52
N THR A 75 2.84 -10.01 -12.55
CA THR A 75 1.45 -9.63 -12.79
C THR A 75 1.38 -8.88 -14.12
N GLN A 76 0.59 -9.40 -15.07
CA GLN A 76 0.35 -8.67 -16.31
C GLN A 76 -0.23 -7.28 -16.00
N GLN A 77 0.23 -6.25 -16.73
CA GLN A 77 -0.25 -4.88 -16.54
C GLN A 77 -1.78 -4.82 -16.58
N SER A 78 -2.34 -4.08 -15.63
CA SER A 78 -3.77 -3.93 -15.39
C SER A 78 -4.51 -5.15 -14.85
N ASN A 79 -3.83 -6.26 -14.52
CA ASN A 79 -4.44 -7.38 -13.82
C ASN A 79 -4.34 -7.25 -12.29
N VAL A 80 -5.12 -8.08 -11.60
CA VAL A 80 -5.07 -8.20 -10.14
C VAL A 80 -3.72 -8.80 -9.73
N ILE A 81 -3.02 -8.10 -8.84
CA ILE A 81 -1.85 -8.64 -8.16
C ILE A 81 -2.36 -9.63 -7.11
N SER A 82 -1.92 -10.88 -7.15
CA SER A 82 -2.41 -11.87 -6.19
C SER A 82 -1.92 -11.56 -4.78
N THR A 83 -2.78 -11.78 -3.80
CA THR A 83 -2.43 -11.60 -2.38
C THR A 83 -1.33 -12.56 -1.94
N SER A 84 -1.23 -13.74 -2.56
CA SER A 84 -0.14 -14.69 -2.33
C SER A 84 1.23 -14.12 -2.77
N LEU A 85 1.33 -13.57 -3.97
CA LEU A 85 2.59 -13.00 -4.47
C LEU A 85 3.01 -11.78 -3.64
N MET A 86 2.05 -10.98 -3.18
CA MET A 86 2.32 -9.85 -2.29
C MET A 86 2.85 -10.32 -0.94
N LYS A 87 2.24 -11.35 -0.35
CA LYS A 87 2.68 -11.95 0.91
C LYS A 87 4.10 -12.51 0.78
N ASP A 88 4.36 -13.28 -0.29
CA ASP A 88 5.68 -13.88 -0.52
C ASP A 88 6.78 -12.82 -0.67
N PHE A 89 6.48 -11.72 -1.37
CA PHE A 89 7.41 -10.60 -1.51
C PHE A 89 7.80 -9.99 -0.15
N PHE A 90 6.81 -9.61 0.66
CA PHE A 90 7.08 -8.96 1.94
C PHE A 90 7.72 -9.90 2.97
N LEU A 91 7.38 -11.19 2.97
CA LEU A 91 8.07 -12.17 3.82
C LEU A 91 9.57 -12.26 3.47
N LYS A 92 9.91 -12.25 2.18
CA LYS A 92 11.30 -12.31 1.72
C LYS A 92 12.09 -11.03 1.95
N GLU A 93 11.49 -9.86 1.65
CA GLU A 93 12.24 -8.60 1.62
C GLU A 93 12.21 -7.83 2.96
N ILE A 94 11.21 -8.06 3.81
CA ILE A 94 11.04 -7.32 5.09
C ILE A 94 11.30 -8.21 6.32
N VAL A 95 10.94 -9.49 6.28
CA VAL A 95 11.07 -10.39 7.45
C VAL A 95 12.43 -11.09 7.50
N GLU A 96 13.03 -11.45 6.36
CA GLU A 96 14.35 -12.10 6.34
C GLU A 96 15.54 -11.12 6.42
N VAL A 97 15.30 -9.81 6.30
CA VAL A 97 16.35 -8.77 6.35
C VAL A 97 16.50 -8.15 7.76
N ASN A 98 15.79 -8.68 8.77
CA ASN A 98 15.93 -8.30 10.18
C ASN A 98 16.50 -9.44 11.04
#